data_AF-E9AY42-F1
#
_entry.id   AF-E9AY42-F1
#
_cell.length_a   1.000
_cell.length_b   1.000
_cell.length_c   1.000
_cell.angle_alpha   90.00
_cell.angle_beta   90.00
_cell.angle_gamma   90.00
#
_symmetry.space_group_name_H-M   'P 1'
#
loop_
_entity.id
_entity.type
_entity.pdbx_description
1 polymer ?
#
loop_
_entity_poly.entity_id
_entity_poly.type
_entity_poly.pdbx_seq_one_letter_code
_entity_poly.pdbx_strand_id
1 'polypeptide(L)'
;MYREEADGSAVVWGIPVVPFVPVQHTQIDVSTLNRLGNYCFRFAREHGWLQTPDEMALAAPDAQGNVARPPVEQATHAYTDSNNTFFFAGVEEILDNPCPDFELPPRPLRLCAEVHLHLVHVGNSSYSVYSQLYTYLDGQGEAARSLLGSFKVTAVWVSKQQRTPAALPADKRSLLRFAIEKNASKMPSSDVARVQRLSVSDLLLQSGWFANTSAIASMEIAAYSPLSAPPPDEFLISLPHVCTAAPLWLLHRRHFMLRETDIDFNLHVNQLVTKLLVIDAFRGATADAQCAYSRLRRPDVPPNRADILLRKFRIDYVREVPVSCVATEVFLFPVNPARAKTQFSSAGTSTGSGDGAAATTVVVPDSEASDAPAVDMMDIGFFTVGVPSLDGASSKDRFIASVGVMTAATCFLH
;
A
#
# COMPACT_ATOMS: atom_id res chain seq x y z
N MET A 1 3.00 -10.17 -22.44
CA MET A 1 3.49 -11.53 -22.77
C MET A 1 3.90 -12.22 -21.47
N TYR A 2 3.84 -13.57 -21.41
CA TYR A 2 4.08 -14.39 -20.21
C TYR A 2 4.98 -15.60 -20.51
N ARG A 3 5.82 -15.96 -19.54
CA ARG A 3 6.65 -17.18 -19.55
C ARG A 3 6.89 -17.64 -18.12
N GLU A 4 6.88 -18.96 -17.93
CA GLU A 4 7.41 -19.59 -16.73
C GLU A 4 8.90 -19.90 -16.94
N GLU A 5 9.72 -19.53 -15.99
CA GLU A 5 11.16 -19.73 -16.03
C GLU A 5 11.54 -21.13 -15.54
N ALA A 6 12.74 -21.57 -15.91
CA ALA A 6 13.26 -22.88 -15.53
C ALA A 6 13.37 -23.05 -14.00
N ASP A 7 13.42 -21.98 -13.23
CA ASP A 7 13.43 -21.99 -11.76
C ASP A 7 12.02 -22.05 -11.14
N GLY A 8 10.94 -21.91 -11.93
CA GLY A 8 9.55 -21.91 -11.43
C GLY A 8 9.01 -20.52 -11.11
N SER A 9 9.79 -19.47 -11.35
CA SER A 9 9.31 -18.09 -11.33
C SER A 9 8.50 -17.80 -12.60
N ALA A 10 7.71 -16.74 -12.58
CA ALA A 10 7.01 -16.26 -13.75
C ALA A 10 7.51 -14.86 -14.13
N VAL A 11 7.59 -14.60 -15.43
CA VAL A 11 7.88 -13.27 -15.97
C VAL A 11 6.71 -12.82 -16.83
N VAL A 12 6.20 -11.63 -16.54
CA VAL A 12 5.18 -10.94 -17.35
C VAL A 12 5.79 -9.66 -17.89
N TRP A 13 5.83 -9.48 -19.20
CA TRP A 13 6.51 -8.32 -19.83
C TRP A 13 5.69 -7.68 -20.95
N GLY A 14 6.13 -6.50 -21.38
CA GLY A 14 5.48 -5.72 -22.43
C GLY A 14 4.14 -5.12 -21.99
N ILE A 15 3.95 -4.93 -20.68
CA ILE A 15 2.71 -4.34 -20.15
C ILE A 15 2.83 -2.82 -20.22
N PRO A 16 1.96 -2.09 -20.95
CA PRO A 16 2.04 -0.63 -20.98
C PRO A 16 1.77 -0.06 -19.59
N VAL A 17 2.62 0.87 -19.13
CA VAL A 17 2.52 1.45 -17.78
C VAL A 17 1.38 2.46 -17.67
N VAL A 18 1.08 3.19 -18.75
CA VAL A 18 0.08 4.29 -18.81
C VAL A 18 -1.23 4.00 -18.07
N PRO A 19 -1.91 2.86 -18.30
CA PRO A 19 -3.25 2.63 -17.74
C PRO A 19 -3.24 2.50 -16.20
N PHE A 20 -2.07 2.25 -15.62
CA PHE A 20 -1.91 2.02 -14.18
C PHE A 20 -1.54 3.29 -13.41
N VAL A 21 -1.05 4.30 -14.12
CA VAL A 21 -0.62 5.58 -13.54
C VAL A 21 -1.85 6.39 -13.10
N PRO A 22 -1.84 7.01 -11.90
CA PRO A 22 -2.91 7.90 -11.45
C PRO A 22 -3.20 9.03 -12.44
N VAL A 23 -4.46 9.15 -12.87
CA VAL A 23 -4.91 10.21 -13.79
C VAL A 23 -4.81 11.61 -13.19
N GLN A 24 -4.76 11.71 -11.86
CA GLN A 24 -4.70 12.97 -11.13
C GLN A 24 -3.42 13.76 -11.39
N HIS A 25 -2.32 13.06 -11.66
CA HIS A 25 -1.01 13.69 -11.84
C HIS A 25 -0.10 12.99 -12.86
N THR A 26 -0.49 11.83 -13.39
CA THR A 26 0.22 11.12 -14.47
C THR A 26 1.68 10.76 -14.15
N GLN A 27 1.98 10.57 -12.87
CA GLN A 27 3.31 10.17 -12.38
C GLN A 27 3.24 8.85 -11.63
N ILE A 28 4.31 8.07 -11.73
CA ILE A 28 4.42 6.77 -11.07
C ILE A 28 4.57 6.96 -9.57
N ASP A 29 3.79 6.21 -8.81
CA ASP A 29 3.70 6.21 -7.36
C ASP A 29 3.53 4.78 -6.82
N VAL A 30 3.37 4.64 -5.50
CA VAL A 30 3.12 3.33 -4.85
C VAL A 30 1.78 2.71 -5.26
N SER A 31 0.80 3.48 -5.73
CA SER A 31 -0.44 2.91 -6.26
C SER A 31 -0.26 2.32 -7.66
N THR A 32 0.60 2.92 -8.49
CA THR A 32 1.00 2.38 -9.80
C THR A 32 1.68 1.02 -9.64
N LEU A 33 2.65 0.88 -8.73
CA LEU A 33 3.31 -0.40 -8.42
C LEU A 33 2.29 -1.46 -8.01
N ASN A 34 1.33 -1.11 -7.15
CA ASN A 34 0.28 -2.03 -6.70
C ASN A 34 -0.57 -2.53 -7.86
N ARG A 35 -1.04 -1.62 -8.71
CA ARG A 35 -1.94 -1.98 -9.82
C ARG A 35 -1.21 -2.82 -10.87
N LEU A 36 0.02 -2.45 -11.23
CA LEU A 36 0.87 -3.23 -12.13
C LEU A 36 1.20 -4.61 -11.55
N GLY A 37 1.63 -4.66 -10.28
CA GLY A 37 1.98 -5.90 -9.59
C GLY A 37 0.80 -6.85 -9.49
N ASN A 38 -0.37 -6.36 -9.07
CA ASN A 38 -1.60 -7.16 -9.03
C ASN A 38 -2.05 -7.61 -10.42
N TYR A 39 -1.98 -6.73 -11.43
CA TYR A 39 -2.34 -7.09 -12.80
C TYR A 39 -1.44 -8.20 -13.32
N CYS A 40 -0.11 -8.06 -13.21
CA CYS A 40 0.84 -9.06 -13.68
C CYS A 40 0.72 -10.38 -12.89
N PHE A 41 0.47 -10.30 -11.59
CA PHE A 41 0.21 -11.48 -10.77
C PHE A 41 -1.05 -12.23 -11.22
N ARG A 42 -2.16 -11.53 -11.45
CA ARG A 42 -3.40 -12.13 -11.99
C ARG A 42 -3.18 -12.70 -13.39
N PHE A 43 -2.50 -11.95 -14.26
CA PHE A 43 -2.17 -12.40 -15.62
C PHE A 43 -1.36 -13.70 -15.61
N ALA A 44 -0.32 -13.80 -14.79
CA ALA A 44 0.46 -15.03 -14.65
C ALA A 44 -0.40 -16.20 -14.14
N ARG A 45 -1.27 -15.94 -13.16
CA ARG A 45 -2.22 -16.93 -12.63
C ARG A 45 -3.24 -17.41 -13.65
N GLU A 46 -3.73 -16.52 -14.51
CA GLU A 46 -4.66 -16.86 -15.60
C GLU A 46 -3.98 -17.72 -16.68
N HIS A 47 -2.65 -17.60 -16.82
CA HIS A 47 -1.84 -18.46 -17.69
C HIS A 47 -1.37 -19.75 -17.00
N GLY A 48 -1.95 -20.10 -15.85
CA GLY A 48 -1.69 -21.36 -15.15
C GLY A 48 -0.59 -21.32 -14.09
N TRP A 49 0.11 -20.19 -13.91
CA TRP A 49 1.14 -20.11 -12.89
C TRP A 49 0.55 -20.30 -11.49
N LEU A 50 1.08 -21.28 -10.75
CA LEU A 50 0.60 -21.69 -9.44
C LEU A 50 -0.87 -22.16 -9.40
N GLN A 51 -1.47 -22.56 -10.52
CA GLN A 51 -2.83 -23.12 -10.55
C GLN A 51 -2.81 -24.65 -10.69
N THR A 52 -3.71 -25.33 -9.99
CA THR A 52 -3.94 -26.77 -10.22
C THR A 52 -4.71 -26.99 -11.53
N PRO A 53 -4.64 -28.20 -12.12
CA PRO A 53 -5.45 -28.54 -13.29
C PRO A 53 -6.94 -28.29 -13.09
N ASP A 54 -7.47 -28.58 -11.90
CA ASP A 54 -8.89 -28.34 -11.56
C ASP A 54 -9.22 -26.84 -11.52
N GLU A 55 -8.35 -26.00 -10.95
CA GLU A 55 -8.52 -24.54 -10.96
C GLU A 55 -8.51 -23.99 -12.40
N MET A 56 -7.68 -24.55 -13.28
CA MET A 56 -7.63 -24.18 -14.69
C MET A 56 -8.85 -24.67 -15.47
N ALA A 57 -9.33 -25.87 -15.19
CA ALA A 57 -10.51 -26.44 -15.82
C ALA A 57 -11.79 -25.66 -15.46
N LEU A 58 -11.88 -25.13 -14.24
CA LEU A 58 -12.98 -24.28 -13.79
C LEU A 58 -12.94 -22.88 -14.41
N ALA A 59 -11.77 -22.36 -14.78
CA ALA A 59 -11.63 -21.06 -15.45
C ALA A 59 -11.92 -21.11 -16.97
N ALA A 60 -11.82 -22.28 -17.59
CA ALA A 60 -11.95 -22.46 -19.04
C ALA A 60 -13.35 -22.18 -19.64
N PRO A 61 -14.49 -22.49 -18.97
CA PRO A 61 -15.82 -22.24 -19.53
C PRO A 61 -16.19 -20.75 -19.59
N ASP A 62 -15.74 -19.96 -18.62
CA ASP A 62 -16.05 -18.52 -18.51
C ASP A 62 -15.27 -17.68 -19.54
N ALA A 63 -14.15 -18.18 -20.05
CA ALA A 63 -13.35 -17.49 -21.07
C ALA A 63 -13.95 -17.58 -22.49
N GLN A 64 -14.87 -18.53 -22.74
CA GLN A 64 -15.50 -18.72 -24.07
C GLN A 64 -16.90 -18.09 -24.18
N GLY A 65 -17.53 -17.75 -23.06
CA GLY A 65 -18.81 -17.06 -23.02
C GLY A 65 -18.64 -15.56 -22.85
N ASN A 66 -18.93 -14.77 -23.90
CA ASN A 66 -19.07 -13.31 -23.83
C ASN A 66 -20.32 -12.87 -23.03
N VAL A 67 -20.67 -13.59 -21.97
CA VAL A 67 -21.83 -13.30 -21.12
C VAL A 67 -21.33 -12.52 -19.92
N ALA A 68 -21.20 -11.21 -20.11
CA ALA A 68 -21.18 -10.27 -19.00
C ALA A 68 -22.56 -10.31 -18.32
N ARG A 69 -22.80 -11.31 -17.47
CA ARG A 69 -23.92 -11.29 -16.53
C ARG A 69 -23.40 -11.57 -15.13
N PRO A 70 -23.63 -10.67 -14.17
CA PRO A 70 -23.54 -11.05 -12.78
C PRO A 70 -24.71 -12.02 -12.50
N PRO A 71 -24.51 -13.14 -11.80
CA PRO A 71 -25.62 -13.78 -11.12
C PRO A 71 -26.02 -12.88 -9.95
N VAL A 72 -26.70 -11.77 -10.24
CA VAL A 72 -27.58 -11.13 -9.27
C VAL A 72 -28.82 -11.99 -9.27
N GLU A 73 -28.85 -13.00 -8.41
CA GLU A 73 -30.09 -13.57 -7.89
C GLU A 73 -29.76 -14.56 -6.77
N GLN A 74 -29.46 -13.99 -5.61
CA GLN A 74 -29.83 -14.41 -4.25
C GLN A 74 -28.83 -13.78 -3.30
N ALA A 75 -29.31 -13.28 -2.16
CA ALA A 75 -28.52 -12.66 -1.10
C ALA A 75 -27.50 -13.60 -0.40
N THR A 76 -27.11 -14.68 -1.08
CA THR A 76 -26.24 -15.75 -0.62
C THR A 76 -25.29 -16.14 -1.76
N HIS A 77 -24.15 -15.44 -1.79
CA HIS A 77 -22.86 -15.83 -2.37
C HIS A 77 -22.85 -16.35 -3.83
N ALA A 78 -22.40 -15.49 -4.76
CA ALA A 78 -21.89 -15.92 -6.05
C ALA A 78 -20.63 -16.82 -5.87
N TYR A 79 -20.48 -17.82 -6.74
CA TYR A 79 -19.54 -18.97 -6.73
C TYR A 79 -19.99 -20.20 -5.92
N THR A 80 -20.72 -21.09 -6.60
CA THR A 80 -21.36 -22.31 -6.09
C THR A 80 -20.44 -23.52 -5.90
N ASP A 81 -19.20 -23.56 -6.41
CA ASP A 81 -18.49 -24.84 -6.50
C ASP A 81 -17.32 -25.03 -5.51
N SER A 82 -16.92 -23.98 -4.79
CA SER A 82 -15.99 -24.14 -3.67
C SER A 82 -16.40 -23.27 -2.48
N ASN A 83 -16.51 -23.91 -1.31
CA ASN A 83 -16.80 -23.25 -0.03
C ASN A 83 -15.67 -22.30 0.43
N ASN A 84 -14.57 -22.21 -0.33
CA ASN A 84 -13.39 -21.45 0.00
C ASN A 84 -12.97 -20.52 -1.15
N THR A 85 -12.21 -19.48 -0.86
CA THR A 85 -11.65 -18.56 -1.86
C THR A 85 -10.29 -18.03 -1.41
N PHE A 86 -9.50 -17.48 -2.33
CA PHE A 86 -8.29 -16.74 -1.98
C PHE A 86 -8.61 -15.29 -1.68
N PHE A 87 -8.23 -14.85 -0.48
CA PHE A 87 -8.30 -13.47 -0.02
C PHE A 87 -6.88 -12.90 0.10
N PHE A 88 -6.63 -11.67 -0.35
CA PHE A 88 -5.34 -11.04 -0.09
C PHE A 88 -5.30 -10.50 1.33
N ALA A 89 -4.52 -11.13 2.19
CA ALA A 89 -4.43 -10.75 3.60
C ALA A 89 -3.42 -9.63 3.86
N GLY A 90 -2.49 -9.38 2.94
CA GLY A 90 -1.55 -8.29 3.07
C GLY A 90 -0.84 -7.99 1.76
N VAL A 91 -0.52 -6.71 1.58
CA VAL A 91 0.19 -6.19 0.42
C VAL A 91 1.26 -5.19 0.87
N GLU A 92 2.44 -5.27 0.26
CA GLU A 92 3.53 -4.32 0.46
C GLU A 92 4.07 -3.87 -0.90
N GLU A 93 4.28 -2.57 -1.07
CA GLU A 93 4.90 -1.98 -2.24
C GLU A 93 6.01 -1.02 -1.82
N ILE A 94 7.13 -1.07 -2.53
CA ILE A 94 8.30 -0.23 -2.27
C ILE A 94 8.83 0.27 -3.60
N LEU A 95 8.89 1.58 -3.79
CA LEU A 95 9.57 2.22 -4.91
C LEU A 95 11.09 2.14 -4.71
N ASP A 96 11.81 1.85 -5.79
CA ASP A 96 13.28 1.77 -5.75
C ASP A 96 13.91 3.15 -5.54
N ASN A 97 13.39 4.18 -6.22
CA ASN A 97 13.88 5.54 -6.07
C ASN A 97 13.40 6.16 -4.74
N PRO A 98 14.30 6.49 -3.79
CA PRO A 98 13.94 7.11 -2.52
C PRO A 98 13.48 8.57 -2.66
N CYS A 99 13.89 9.26 -3.72
CA CYS A 99 13.67 10.68 -3.90
C CYS A 99 12.50 10.96 -4.87
N PRO A 100 11.46 11.71 -4.44
CA PRO A 100 10.36 12.10 -5.34
C PRO A 100 10.87 12.97 -6.48
N ASP A 101 10.42 12.66 -7.68
CA ASP A 101 10.61 13.53 -8.83
C ASP A 101 9.27 14.17 -9.24
N PHE A 102 9.12 15.45 -8.93
CA PHE A 102 7.95 16.24 -9.31
C PHE A 102 8.09 16.90 -10.69
N GLU A 103 9.29 16.88 -11.27
CA GLU A 103 9.69 17.64 -12.46
C GLU A 103 9.72 16.79 -13.73
N LEU A 104 9.75 15.45 -13.62
CA LEU A 104 9.72 14.57 -14.78
C LEU A 104 8.42 14.70 -15.60
N PRO A 105 8.52 14.96 -16.92
CA PRO A 105 7.37 15.01 -17.82
C PRO A 105 6.69 13.63 -17.90
N PRO A 106 5.41 13.57 -18.32
CA PRO A 106 4.67 12.32 -18.40
C PRO A 106 5.19 11.48 -19.56
N ARG A 107 6.27 10.73 -19.33
CA ARG A 107 6.74 9.67 -20.24
C ARG A 107 6.09 8.29 -20.04
N PRO A 108 4.97 8.05 -19.30
CA PRO A 108 4.40 6.71 -19.25
C PRO A 108 3.97 6.20 -20.63
N LEU A 109 3.66 7.07 -21.60
CA LEU A 109 3.14 6.72 -22.92
C LEU A 109 4.00 5.73 -23.72
N ARG A 110 5.30 5.66 -23.42
CA ARG A 110 6.23 4.71 -24.05
C ARG A 110 6.88 3.76 -23.05
N LEU A 111 6.44 3.76 -21.79
CA LEU A 111 6.99 2.87 -20.78
C LEU A 111 6.23 1.54 -20.80
N CYS A 112 7.00 0.47 -20.92
CA CYS A 112 6.56 -0.90 -20.72
C CYS A 112 7.11 -1.42 -19.39
N ALA A 113 6.35 -2.29 -18.74
CA ALA A 113 6.75 -2.98 -17.53
C ALA A 113 7.13 -4.43 -17.82
N GLU A 114 8.13 -4.92 -17.09
CA GLU A 114 8.48 -6.32 -16.93
C GLU A 114 8.45 -6.66 -15.44
N VAL A 115 7.71 -7.70 -15.06
CA VAL A 115 7.50 -8.09 -13.67
C VAL A 115 7.94 -9.52 -13.48
N HIS A 116 8.89 -9.71 -12.56
CA HIS A 116 9.44 -11.00 -12.17
C HIS A 116 8.76 -11.45 -10.89
N LEU A 117 8.04 -12.56 -10.92
CA LEU A 117 7.24 -13.05 -9.81
C LEU A 117 7.85 -14.34 -9.23
N HIS A 118 8.06 -14.33 -7.92
CA HIS A 118 8.64 -15.45 -7.18
C HIS A 118 7.69 -15.86 -6.05
N LEU A 119 7.44 -17.16 -5.93
CA LEU A 119 6.79 -17.71 -4.74
C LEU A 119 7.81 -17.73 -3.59
N VAL A 120 7.51 -17.03 -2.50
CA VAL A 120 8.48 -16.80 -1.41
C VAL A 120 8.03 -17.37 -0.06
N HIS A 121 6.77 -17.77 0.05
CA HIS A 121 6.25 -18.40 1.26
C HIS A 121 5.10 -19.35 0.94
N VAL A 122 5.08 -20.49 1.62
CA VAL A 122 3.95 -21.43 1.63
C VAL A 122 3.67 -21.81 3.08
N GLY A 123 2.51 -21.39 3.58
CA GLY A 123 2.00 -21.72 4.90
C GLY A 123 0.95 -22.84 4.85
N ASN A 124 0.28 -23.07 5.97
CA ASN A 124 -0.79 -24.09 6.04
C ASN A 124 -2.04 -23.66 5.26
N SER A 125 -2.37 -22.37 5.30
CA SER A 125 -3.57 -21.76 4.72
C SER A 125 -3.24 -20.61 3.76
N SER A 126 -1.97 -20.39 3.42
CA SER A 126 -1.54 -19.17 2.75
C SER A 126 -0.32 -19.38 1.87
N TYR A 127 -0.09 -18.44 0.97
CA TYR A 127 1.17 -18.32 0.25
C TYR A 127 1.46 -16.85 -0.04
N SER A 128 2.73 -16.51 -0.25
CA SER A 128 3.14 -15.14 -0.58
C SER A 128 3.97 -15.11 -1.85
N VAL A 129 3.71 -14.11 -2.68
CA VAL A 129 4.45 -13.83 -3.90
C VAL A 129 5.20 -12.52 -3.70
N TYR A 130 6.48 -12.53 -4.03
CA TYR A 130 7.32 -11.35 -4.15
C TYR A 130 7.54 -11.05 -5.63
N SER A 131 7.55 -9.78 -5.99
CA SER A 131 7.72 -9.35 -7.36
C SER A 131 8.68 -8.18 -7.46
N GLN A 132 9.55 -8.23 -8.45
CA GLN A 132 10.37 -7.10 -8.87
C GLN A 132 9.78 -6.53 -10.15
N LEU A 133 9.52 -5.23 -10.15
CA LEU A 133 8.93 -4.52 -11.27
C LEU A 133 10.02 -3.69 -11.91
N TYR A 134 10.22 -3.89 -13.20
CA TYR A 134 11.14 -3.15 -14.03
C TYR A 134 10.36 -2.34 -15.06
N THR A 135 10.93 -1.23 -15.51
CA THR A 135 10.42 -0.44 -16.62
C THR A 135 11.47 -0.27 -17.70
N TYR A 136 11.03 -0.20 -18.95
CA TYR A 136 11.88 0.11 -20.10
C TYR A 136 11.08 0.90 -21.14
N LEU A 137 11.78 1.63 -22.00
CA LEU A 137 11.14 2.33 -23.11
C LEU A 137 10.82 1.35 -24.24
N ASP A 138 9.64 1.51 -24.82
CA ASP A 138 9.23 0.79 -26.03
C ASP A 138 10.26 1.01 -27.15
N GLY A 139 10.67 -0.08 -27.79
CA GLY A 139 11.76 -0.12 -28.77
C GLY A 139 13.19 -0.25 -28.22
N GLN A 140 13.43 -0.11 -26.91
CA GLN A 140 14.76 -0.34 -26.30
C GLN A 140 14.96 -1.77 -25.77
N GLY A 141 13.88 -2.56 -25.67
CA GLY A 141 13.90 -3.97 -25.28
C GLY A 141 14.20 -4.23 -23.80
N GLU A 142 14.15 -5.51 -23.39
CA GLU A 142 14.33 -5.96 -21.99
C GLU A 142 15.72 -5.64 -21.41
N ALA A 143 16.75 -5.53 -22.26
CA ALA A 143 18.14 -5.28 -21.83
C ALA A 143 18.37 -3.88 -21.24
N ALA A 144 17.49 -2.91 -21.53
CA ALA A 144 17.60 -1.52 -21.06
C ALA A 144 16.72 -1.24 -19.83
N ARG A 145 16.26 -2.28 -19.13
CA ARG A 145 15.31 -2.15 -18.03
C ARG A 145 15.93 -1.51 -16.78
N SER A 146 15.16 -0.64 -16.13
CA SER A 146 15.47 -0.07 -14.81
C SER A 146 14.52 -0.65 -13.77
N LEU A 147 15.03 -0.87 -12.54
CA LEU A 147 14.17 -1.30 -11.43
C LEU A 147 13.24 -0.13 -11.06
N LEU A 148 11.94 -0.40 -11.04
CA LEU A 148 10.92 0.55 -10.58
C LEU A 148 10.66 0.38 -9.09
N GLY A 149 10.67 -0.86 -8.62
CA GLY A 149 10.40 -1.19 -7.23
C GLY A 149 10.02 -2.65 -7.03
N SER A 150 9.47 -2.93 -5.86
CA SER A 150 8.98 -4.26 -5.49
C SER A 150 7.51 -4.22 -5.07
N PHE A 151 6.86 -5.36 -5.28
CA PHE A 151 5.48 -5.63 -4.91
C PHE A 151 5.43 -6.98 -4.22
N LYS A 152 4.62 -7.10 -3.18
CA LYS A 152 4.49 -8.34 -2.43
C LYS A 152 3.06 -8.52 -2.00
N VAL A 153 2.54 -9.72 -2.21
CA VAL A 153 1.15 -10.06 -1.88
C VAL A 153 1.12 -11.38 -1.12
N THR A 154 0.31 -11.44 -0.08
CA THR A 154 0.01 -12.67 0.64
C THR A 154 -1.45 -13.05 0.43
N ALA A 155 -1.66 -14.21 -0.17
CA ALA A 155 -2.99 -14.79 -0.36
C ALA A 155 -3.26 -15.84 0.73
N VAL A 156 -4.46 -15.83 1.28
CA VAL A 156 -4.95 -16.78 2.29
C VAL A 156 -6.17 -17.48 1.73
N TRP A 157 -6.21 -18.79 1.89
CA TRP A 157 -7.37 -19.62 1.60
C TRP A 157 -8.37 -19.51 2.75
N VAL A 158 -9.55 -18.98 2.46
CA VAL A 158 -10.56 -18.62 3.47
C VAL A 158 -11.88 -19.30 3.13
N SER A 159 -12.56 -19.81 4.15
CA SER A 159 -13.93 -20.31 4.00
C SER A 159 -14.91 -19.16 3.82
N LYS A 160 -15.70 -19.19 2.74
CA LYS A 160 -16.80 -18.23 2.51
C LYS A 160 -17.86 -18.29 3.60
N GLN A 161 -18.10 -19.49 4.14
CA GLN A 161 -19.10 -19.72 5.17
C GLN A 161 -18.56 -19.38 6.57
N GLN A 162 -17.41 -19.92 6.95
CA GLN A 162 -16.87 -19.73 8.30
C GLN A 162 -16.11 -18.41 8.47
N ARG A 163 -15.74 -17.76 7.36
CA ARG A 163 -14.93 -16.52 7.33
C ARG A 163 -13.61 -16.65 8.09
N THR A 164 -13.06 -17.86 8.13
CA THR A 164 -11.80 -18.20 8.77
C THR A 164 -10.82 -18.82 7.77
N PRO A 165 -9.50 -18.69 7.99
CA PRO A 165 -8.51 -19.38 7.20
C PRO A 165 -8.73 -20.90 7.23
N ALA A 166 -8.77 -21.52 6.05
CA ALA A 166 -8.86 -22.95 5.86
C ALA A 166 -7.51 -23.50 5.38
N ALA A 167 -7.22 -24.77 5.67
CA ALA A 167 -6.02 -25.41 5.14
C ALA A 167 -6.06 -25.44 3.60
N LEU A 168 -4.92 -25.17 2.97
CA LEU A 168 -4.76 -25.35 1.53
C LEU A 168 -5.07 -26.81 1.15
N PRO A 169 -5.82 -27.05 0.05
CA PRO A 169 -6.00 -28.39 -0.51
C PRO A 169 -4.65 -29.08 -0.76
N ALA A 170 -4.61 -30.40 -0.62
CA ALA A 170 -3.37 -31.18 -0.71
C ALA A 170 -2.62 -30.93 -2.03
N ASP A 171 -3.33 -30.97 -3.15
CA ASP A 171 -2.73 -30.79 -4.49
C ASP A 171 -2.20 -29.38 -4.68
N LYS A 172 -2.95 -28.36 -4.22
CA LYS A 172 -2.51 -26.97 -4.21
C LYS A 172 -1.25 -26.79 -3.37
N ARG A 173 -1.22 -27.39 -2.18
CA ARG A 173 -0.06 -27.33 -1.29
C ARG A 173 1.16 -28.02 -1.91
N SER A 174 0.98 -29.16 -2.55
CA SER A 174 2.04 -29.88 -3.27
C SER A 174 2.60 -29.06 -4.43
N LEU A 175 1.73 -28.46 -5.25
CA LEU A 175 2.12 -27.55 -6.34
C LEU A 175 2.95 -26.36 -5.82
N LEU A 176 2.46 -25.69 -4.78
CA LEU A 176 3.14 -24.53 -4.19
C LEU A 176 4.49 -24.93 -3.56
N ARG A 177 4.58 -26.09 -2.91
CA ARG A 177 5.84 -26.60 -2.35
C ARG A 177 6.85 -26.94 -3.44
N PHE A 178 6.42 -27.59 -4.51
CA PHE A 178 7.26 -27.85 -5.65
C PHE A 178 7.81 -26.55 -6.27
N ALA A 179 6.95 -25.55 -6.46
CA ALA A 179 7.35 -24.26 -7.02
C ALA A 179 8.32 -23.49 -6.13
N ILE A 180 8.13 -23.47 -4.80
CA ILE A 180 9.04 -22.75 -3.90
C ILE A 180 10.39 -23.46 -3.77
N GLU A 181 10.42 -24.80 -3.80
CA GLU A 181 11.67 -25.58 -3.80
C GLU A 181 12.49 -25.31 -5.06
N LYS A 182 11.82 -25.23 -6.22
CA LYS A 182 12.44 -24.91 -7.52
C LYS A 182 13.05 -23.48 -7.50
N ASN A 183 12.35 -22.52 -6.89
CA ASN A 183 12.78 -21.12 -6.79
C ASN A 183 13.88 -20.87 -5.73
N ALA A 184 14.16 -21.84 -4.83
CA ALA A 184 14.96 -21.60 -3.63
C ALA A 184 16.37 -21.05 -3.90
N SER A 185 17.00 -21.47 -5.00
CA SER A 185 18.35 -21.01 -5.38
C SER A 185 18.41 -19.59 -5.95
N LYS A 186 17.26 -19.04 -6.36
CA LYS A 186 17.12 -17.71 -6.98
C LYS A 186 16.37 -16.72 -6.09
N MET A 187 15.92 -17.17 -4.91
CA MET A 187 15.17 -16.33 -3.99
C MET A 187 16.05 -15.18 -3.45
N PRO A 188 15.49 -13.96 -3.36
CA PRO A 188 16.07 -12.89 -2.55
C PRO A 188 16.23 -13.35 -1.10
N SER A 189 17.12 -12.72 -0.33
CA SER A 189 17.34 -13.05 1.08
C SER A 189 16.01 -13.13 1.86
N SER A 190 15.91 -14.07 2.80
CA SER A 190 14.64 -14.41 3.47
C SER A 190 13.96 -13.21 4.14
N ASP A 191 14.74 -12.23 4.61
CA ASP A 191 14.22 -11.04 5.29
C ASP A 191 13.53 -10.05 4.32
N VAL A 192 14.04 -9.90 3.10
CA VAL A 192 13.39 -9.10 2.05
C VAL A 192 12.13 -9.80 1.55
N ALA A 193 12.16 -11.13 1.49
CA ALA A 193 11.12 -11.96 0.91
C ALA A 193 9.95 -12.33 1.85
N ARG A 194 10.07 -12.18 3.19
CA ARG A 194 9.01 -12.59 4.14
C ARG A 194 8.14 -11.41 4.60
N VAL A 195 6.82 -11.44 4.42
CA VAL A 195 5.94 -10.43 5.08
C VAL A 195 5.73 -10.90 6.51
N GLN A 196 6.29 -10.18 7.48
CA GLN A 196 5.97 -10.41 8.89
C GLN A 196 4.70 -9.62 9.24
N ARG A 197 3.59 -10.30 9.58
CA ARG A 197 2.32 -9.63 9.96
C ARG A 197 2.56 -8.46 10.92
N LEU A 198 1.91 -7.34 10.65
CA LEU A 198 1.92 -6.21 11.57
C LEU A 198 1.20 -6.63 12.85
N SER A 199 1.82 -6.35 13.99
CA SER A 199 1.16 -6.51 15.28
C SER A 199 0.09 -5.41 15.40
N VAL A 200 -1.17 -5.82 15.24
CA VAL A 200 -2.32 -4.90 15.37
C VAL A 200 -2.31 -4.28 16.76
N SER A 201 -2.04 -5.05 17.81
CA SER A 201 -1.95 -4.53 19.18
C SER A 201 -0.87 -3.46 19.31
N ASP A 202 0.33 -3.71 18.79
CA ASP A 202 1.44 -2.78 18.95
C ASP A 202 1.19 -1.49 18.16
N LEU A 203 0.64 -1.60 16.94
CA LEU A 203 0.26 -0.43 16.15
C LEU A 203 -0.82 0.40 16.86
N LEU A 204 -1.84 -0.23 17.43
CA LEU A 204 -2.90 0.51 18.13
C LEU A 204 -2.39 1.15 19.42
N LEU A 205 -1.51 0.47 20.17
CA LEU A 205 -0.87 1.02 21.37
C LEU A 205 0.00 2.24 21.03
N GLN A 206 0.77 2.17 19.95
CA GLN A 206 1.65 3.26 19.52
C GLN A 206 0.91 4.41 18.82
N SER A 207 -0.32 4.18 18.37
CA SER A 207 -1.07 5.15 17.56
C SER A 207 -1.49 6.42 18.29
N GLY A 208 -1.51 6.42 19.63
CA GLY A 208 -2.12 7.47 20.45
C GLY A 208 -3.66 7.47 20.42
N TRP A 209 -4.27 6.96 19.35
CA TRP A 209 -5.71 6.93 19.11
C TRP A 209 -6.52 6.01 20.03
N PHE A 210 -5.90 5.04 20.69
CA PHE A 210 -6.61 4.10 21.58
C PHE A 210 -6.02 4.03 22.98
N ALA A 211 -4.76 4.45 23.15
CA ALA A 211 -4.06 4.42 24.43
C ALA A 211 -4.17 5.76 25.19
N ASN A 212 -4.57 6.85 24.53
CA ASN A 212 -4.59 8.19 25.12
C ASN A 212 -5.99 8.82 24.98
N THR A 213 -6.77 8.81 26.06
CA THR A 213 -8.14 9.37 26.11
C THR A 213 -8.18 10.86 25.74
N SER A 214 -7.12 11.61 26.02
CA SER A 214 -7.02 13.01 25.62
C SER A 214 -6.75 13.19 24.12
N ALA A 215 -6.00 12.29 23.46
CA ALA A 215 -5.86 12.30 22.01
C ALA A 215 -7.19 11.99 21.30
N ILE A 216 -7.95 11.02 21.81
CA ILE A 216 -9.30 10.68 21.30
C ILE A 216 -10.22 11.89 21.40
N ALA A 217 -10.31 12.50 22.59
CA ALA A 217 -11.16 13.65 22.83
C ALA A 217 -10.76 14.85 21.95
N SER A 218 -9.48 15.19 21.88
CA SER A 218 -9.00 16.31 21.04
C SER A 218 -9.30 16.09 19.55
N MET A 219 -9.24 14.86 19.06
CA MET A 219 -9.48 14.54 17.65
C MET A 219 -10.96 14.38 17.28
N GLU A 220 -11.79 13.88 18.19
CA GLU A 220 -13.23 13.92 18.03
C GLU A 220 -13.75 15.36 17.98
N ILE A 221 -13.16 16.26 18.79
CA ILE A 221 -13.60 17.66 18.83
C ILE A 221 -13.00 18.47 17.67
N ALA A 222 -11.74 18.22 17.28
CA ALA A 222 -11.10 18.86 16.12
C ALA A 222 -11.84 18.58 14.79
N ALA A 223 -12.52 17.43 14.68
CA ALA A 223 -13.37 17.11 13.54
C ALA A 223 -14.60 18.05 13.40
N TYR A 224 -14.97 18.78 14.47
CA TYR A 224 -16.17 19.62 14.51
C TYR A 224 -15.93 21.08 14.93
N SER A 225 -14.74 21.44 15.46
CA SER A 225 -14.42 22.83 15.81
C SER A 225 -12.90 23.11 15.85
N PRO A 226 -12.38 24.09 15.09
CA PRO A 226 -10.96 24.46 15.09
C PRO A 226 -10.49 25.21 16.36
N LEU A 227 -11.39 25.45 17.33
CA LEU A 227 -11.13 26.23 18.55
C LEU A 227 -10.96 25.38 19.82
N SER A 228 -10.96 24.05 19.71
CA SER A 228 -10.99 23.18 20.89
C SER A 228 -9.68 22.44 21.12
N ALA A 229 -9.49 21.99 22.35
CA ALA A 229 -8.22 21.62 22.98
C ALA A 229 -7.21 20.91 22.04
N PRO A 230 -5.93 21.34 22.05
CA PRO A 230 -4.91 20.72 21.22
C PRO A 230 -4.74 19.23 21.59
N PRO A 231 -4.32 18.36 20.66
CA PRO A 231 -3.92 17.00 21.01
C PRO A 231 -2.78 17.02 22.04
N PRO A 232 -2.51 15.89 22.73
CA PRO A 232 -1.45 15.80 23.73
C PRO A 232 -0.10 16.26 23.18
N ASP A 233 0.75 16.83 24.04
CA ASP A 233 2.03 17.41 23.63
C ASP A 233 2.85 16.48 22.74
N GLU A 234 2.84 15.16 23.00
CA GLU A 234 3.54 14.12 22.22
C GLU A 234 3.12 14.03 20.74
N PHE A 235 1.99 14.63 20.36
CA PHE A 235 1.49 14.72 18.99
C PHE A 235 1.41 16.16 18.45
N LEU A 236 1.97 17.11 19.21
CA LEU A 236 2.14 18.50 18.80
C LEU A 236 3.57 18.77 18.32
N ILE A 237 3.66 19.57 17.27
CA ILE A 237 4.92 20.10 16.76
C ILE A 237 4.89 21.62 16.86
N SER A 238 5.83 22.16 17.62
CA SER A 238 6.16 23.58 17.59
C SER A 238 7.29 23.80 16.58
N LEU A 239 7.08 24.71 15.64
CA LEU A 239 8.13 25.11 14.69
C LEU A 239 9.01 26.18 15.35
N PRO A 240 10.28 25.89 15.68
CA PRO A 240 11.12 26.82 16.46
C PRO A 240 11.40 28.13 15.71
N HIS A 241 11.29 28.15 14.39
CA HIS A 241 11.56 29.33 13.55
C HIS A 241 10.34 30.23 13.31
N VAL A 242 9.16 29.84 13.77
CA VAL A 242 7.92 30.60 13.56
C VAL A 242 7.26 30.85 14.91
N CYS A 243 7.75 31.88 15.61
CA CYS A 243 7.33 32.24 16.98
C CYS A 243 5.81 32.50 17.13
N THR A 244 5.07 32.66 16.02
CA THR A 244 3.63 32.93 15.98
C THR A 244 2.79 31.80 15.37
N ALA A 245 3.40 30.70 14.92
CA ALA A 245 2.65 29.59 14.34
C ALA A 245 1.94 28.78 15.44
N ALA A 246 0.66 28.48 15.21
CA ALA A 246 -0.05 27.50 16.03
C ALA A 246 0.64 26.13 15.94
N PRO A 247 0.67 25.34 17.03
CA PRO A 247 1.31 24.03 17.03
C PRO A 247 0.61 23.09 16.04
N LEU A 248 1.40 22.36 15.26
CA LEU A 248 0.93 21.46 14.21
C LEU A 248 0.64 20.06 14.77
N TRP A 249 -0.35 19.39 14.20
CA TRP A 249 -0.80 18.07 14.66
C TRP A 249 -0.17 16.94 13.84
N LEU A 250 0.26 15.89 14.53
CA LEU A 250 0.78 14.66 13.91
C LEU A 250 -0.30 13.60 13.63
N LEU A 251 -1.50 13.80 14.16
CA LEU A 251 -2.62 12.88 13.99
C LEU A 251 -3.60 13.46 12.97
N HIS A 252 -4.16 12.60 12.12
CA HIS A 252 -5.16 13.01 11.13
C HIS A 252 -6.24 11.94 11.00
N ARG A 253 -7.50 12.36 10.85
CA ARG A 253 -8.64 11.47 10.62
C ARG A 253 -9.43 11.97 9.42
N ARG A 254 -9.84 11.04 8.57
CA ARG A 254 -10.71 11.34 7.43
C ARG A 254 -11.86 10.34 7.37
N HIS A 255 -13.06 10.85 7.13
CA HIS A 255 -14.27 10.07 6.97
C HIS A 255 -14.65 9.98 5.49
N PHE A 256 -15.02 8.78 5.02
CA PHE A 256 -15.39 8.53 3.64
C PHE A 256 -16.73 7.79 3.59
N MET A 257 -17.73 8.42 2.97
CA MET A 257 -18.99 7.76 2.63
C MET A 257 -18.73 6.70 1.56
N LEU A 258 -19.19 5.47 1.79
CA LEU A 258 -19.05 4.38 0.84
C LEU A 258 -20.08 4.52 -0.28
N ARG A 259 -19.64 4.39 -1.53
CA ARG A 259 -20.49 4.39 -2.72
C ARG A 259 -20.70 2.96 -3.19
N GLU A 260 -21.73 2.75 -3.99
CA GLU A 260 -21.99 1.43 -4.60
C GLU A 260 -20.78 0.92 -5.41
N THR A 261 -20.07 1.81 -6.10
CA THR A 261 -18.86 1.47 -6.88
C THR A 261 -17.66 1.06 -6.03
N ASP A 262 -17.70 1.32 -4.72
CA ASP A 262 -16.63 0.94 -3.79
C ASP A 262 -16.77 -0.55 -3.36
N ILE A 263 -17.90 -1.18 -3.67
CA ILE A 263 -18.26 -2.55 -3.27
C ILE A 263 -17.93 -3.54 -4.40
N ASP A 264 -17.31 -4.66 -4.04
CA ASP A 264 -16.98 -5.75 -4.95
C ASP A 264 -18.15 -6.74 -5.12
N PHE A 265 -17.98 -7.71 -6.03
CA PHE A 265 -18.99 -8.75 -6.27
C PHE A 265 -19.25 -9.66 -5.05
N ASN A 266 -18.38 -9.66 -4.04
CA ASN A 266 -18.57 -10.40 -2.79
C ASN A 266 -19.37 -9.62 -1.76
N LEU A 267 -19.84 -8.41 -2.10
CA LEU A 267 -20.57 -7.50 -1.21
C LEU A 267 -19.73 -6.96 -0.05
N HIS A 268 -18.44 -6.71 -0.30
CA HIS A 268 -17.56 -6.00 0.63
C HIS A 268 -16.83 -4.86 -0.09
N VAL A 269 -16.29 -3.91 0.67
CA VAL A 269 -15.45 -2.86 0.11
C VAL A 269 -14.24 -3.48 -0.56
N ASN A 270 -14.02 -3.10 -1.82
CA ASN A 270 -12.89 -3.58 -2.61
C ASN A 270 -11.57 -3.19 -1.93
N GLN A 271 -10.66 -4.14 -1.77
CA GLN A 271 -9.36 -3.92 -1.13
C GLN A 271 -8.54 -2.79 -1.76
N LEU A 272 -8.61 -2.62 -3.09
CA LEU A 272 -7.95 -1.51 -3.78
C LEU A 272 -8.55 -0.16 -3.36
N VAL A 273 -9.86 -0.10 -3.13
CA VAL A 273 -10.53 1.11 -2.65
C VAL A 273 -10.02 1.46 -1.26
N THR A 274 -9.92 0.50 -0.34
CA THR A 274 -9.36 0.74 1.01
C THR A 274 -7.97 1.39 0.95
N LYS A 275 -7.09 0.94 0.06
CA LYS A 275 -5.78 1.59 -0.15
C LYS A 275 -5.92 3.02 -0.66
N LEU A 276 -6.79 3.28 -1.63
CA LEU A 276 -7.03 4.62 -2.16
C LEU A 276 -7.59 5.57 -1.09
N LEU A 277 -8.48 5.09 -0.21
CA LEU A 277 -8.97 5.89 0.93
C LEU A 277 -7.84 6.31 1.87
N VAL A 278 -6.86 5.42 2.12
CA VAL A 278 -5.69 5.76 2.95
C VAL A 278 -4.79 6.79 2.28
N ILE A 279 -4.51 6.62 0.97
CA ILE A 279 -3.74 7.59 0.20
C ILE A 279 -4.44 8.94 0.15
N ASP A 280 -5.77 8.96 -0.02
CA ASP A 280 -6.55 10.19 0.01
C ASP A 280 -6.59 10.82 1.41
N ALA A 281 -6.61 10.04 2.48
CA ALA A 281 -6.44 10.57 3.83
C ALA A 281 -5.08 11.27 3.99
N PHE A 282 -4.02 10.69 3.45
CA PHE A 282 -2.70 11.32 3.46
C PHE A 282 -2.68 12.63 2.66
N ARG A 283 -3.25 12.63 1.44
CA ARG A 283 -3.42 13.86 0.65
C ARG A 283 -4.19 14.93 1.43
N GLY A 284 -5.26 14.53 2.13
CA GLY A 284 -6.03 15.40 3.02
C GLY A 284 -5.18 16.00 4.14
N ALA A 285 -4.38 15.17 4.81
CA ALA A 285 -3.48 15.61 5.86
C ALA A 285 -2.41 16.60 5.36
N THR A 286 -1.90 16.42 4.14
CA THR A 286 -0.96 17.38 3.54
C THR A 286 -1.62 18.68 3.04
N ALA A 287 -2.94 18.68 2.85
CA ALA A 287 -3.73 19.87 2.51
C ALA A 287 -4.12 20.69 3.75
N ASP A 288 -4.18 20.04 4.91
CA ASP A 288 -4.57 20.65 6.18
C ASP A 288 -3.41 21.44 6.79
N ALA A 289 -3.55 22.77 6.83
CA ALA A 289 -2.53 23.67 7.38
C ALA A 289 -2.26 23.48 8.88
N GLN A 290 -3.17 22.82 9.61
CA GLN A 290 -2.99 22.48 11.02
C GLN A 290 -2.21 21.17 11.20
N CYS A 291 -2.15 20.33 10.17
CA CYS A 291 -1.42 19.08 10.21
C CYS A 291 0.06 19.27 9.84
N ALA A 292 0.95 18.63 10.59
CA ALA A 292 2.40 18.68 10.34
C ALA A 292 2.77 18.10 8.96
N TYR A 293 2.00 17.13 8.46
CA TYR A 293 2.23 16.53 7.14
C TYR A 293 2.11 17.55 5.99
N SER A 294 1.43 18.68 6.18
CA SER A 294 1.43 19.78 5.21
C SER A 294 2.83 20.32 4.89
N ARG A 295 3.81 20.13 5.80
CA ARG A 295 5.19 20.57 5.63
C ARG A 295 6.05 19.62 4.79
N LEU A 296 5.61 18.38 4.56
CA LEU A 296 6.35 17.42 3.73
C LEU A 296 6.35 17.79 2.24
N ARG A 297 5.44 18.66 1.82
CA ARG A 297 5.20 19.01 0.43
C ARG A 297 5.85 20.37 0.13
N ARG A 298 6.48 20.51 -1.05
CA ARG A 298 6.92 21.82 -1.53
C ARG A 298 5.72 22.78 -1.64
N PRO A 299 5.85 24.09 -1.36
CA PRO A 299 4.74 25.04 -1.40
C PRO A 299 3.98 25.10 -2.74
N ASP A 300 4.64 24.81 -3.85
CA ASP A 300 4.13 24.88 -5.22
C ASP A 300 3.47 23.57 -5.71
N VAL A 301 3.75 22.44 -5.06
CA VAL A 301 3.15 21.15 -5.41
C VAL A 301 1.74 21.08 -4.84
N PRO A 302 0.66 20.81 -5.60
CA PRO A 302 -0.70 20.71 -5.07
C PRO A 302 -0.94 19.46 -4.20
N PRO A 303 -1.90 19.45 -3.26
CA PRO A 303 -2.05 18.34 -2.30
C PRO A 303 -2.44 17.00 -2.94
N ASN A 304 -3.12 17.02 -4.08
CA ASN A 304 -3.47 15.81 -4.83
C ASN A 304 -2.25 15.07 -5.41
N ARG A 305 -1.06 15.71 -5.40
CA ARG A 305 0.24 15.13 -5.78
C ARG A 305 1.05 14.63 -4.58
N ALA A 306 0.54 14.77 -3.36
CA ALA A 306 1.28 14.40 -2.16
C ALA A 306 1.62 12.91 -2.10
N ASP A 307 0.85 12.04 -2.76
CA ASP A 307 1.11 10.61 -2.81
C ASP A 307 2.38 10.23 -3.59
N ILE A 308 2.92 11.14 -4.40
CA ILE A 308 4.25 10.99 -5.00
C ILE A 308 5.35 10.97 -3.92
N LEU A 309 5.10 11.52 -2.72
CA LEU A 309 6.03 11.44 -1.58
C LEU A 309 6.12 10.03 -1.00
N LEU A 310 5.11 9.19 -1.20
CA LEU A 310 5.08 7.84 -0.64
C LEU A 310 6.09 6.95 -1.36
N ARG A 311 6.97 6.31 -0.59
CA ARG A 311 8.00 5.38 -1.06
C ARG A 311 7.68 3.94 -0.76
N LYS A 312 7.07 3.72 0.39
CA LYS A 312 6.60 2.41 0.80
C LYS A 312 5.15 2.51 1.24
N PHE A 313 4.37 1.50 0.89
CA PHE A 313 3.02 1.34 1.40
C PHE A 313 2.84 -0.12 1.78
N ARG A 314 2.36 -0.36 3.00
CA ARG A 314 2.10 -1.69 3.50
C ARG A 314 0.74 -1.71 4.19
N ILE A 315 -0.10 -2.66 3.81
CA ILE A 315 -1.43 -2.86 4.39
C ILE A 315 -1.65 -4.34 4.70
N ASP A 316 -2.10 -4.62 5.91
CA ASP A 316 -2.59 -5.92 6.36
C ASP A 316 -4.12 -5.81 6.52
N TYR A 317 -4.86 -6.64 5.78
CA TYR A 317 -6.33 -6.69 5.83
C TYR A 317 -6.75 -7.61 6.97
N VAL A 318 -7.36 -7.03 8.00
CA VAL A 318 -7.76 -7.72 9.23
C VAL A 318 -9.16 -8.29 9.09
N ARG A 319 -10.09 -7.49 8.57
CA ARG A 319 -11.50 -7.83 8.42
C ARG A 319 -12.10 -7.11 7.20
N GLU A 320 -12.98 -7.79 6.48
CA GLU A 320 -13.73 -7.20 5.37
C GLU A 320 -14.74 -6.16 5.88
N VAL A 321 -14.91 -5.07 5.12
CA VAL A 321 -15.97 -4.08 5.38
C VAL A 321 -17.19 -4.48 4.54
N PRO A 322 -18.29 -4.95 5.16
CA PRO A 322 -19.46 -5.39 4.41
C PRO A 322 -20.20 -4.21 3.77
N VAL A 323 -20.99 -4.49 2.73
CA VAL A 323 -21.86 -3.51 2.06
C VAL A 323 -22.85 -2.81 3.00
N SER A 324 -23.16 -3.41 4.16
CA SER A 324 -23.99 -2.79 5.18
C SER A 324 -23.31 -1.61 5.88
N CYS A 325 -22.00 -1.42 5.72
CA CYS A 325 -21.32 -0.22 6.21
C CYS A 325 -21.64 0.97 5.32
N VAL A 326 -21.97 2.09 5.96
CA VAL A 326 -22.27 3.37 5.29
C VAL A 326 -21.00 4.18 5.01
N ALA A 327 -19.94 3.94 5.77
CA ALA A 327 -18.70 4.70 5.68
C ALA A 327 -17.49 3.89 6.12
N THR A 328 -16.32 4.39 5.74
CA THR A 328 -15.01 3.98 6.24
C THR A 328 -14.27 5.20 6.78
N GLU A 329 -13.70 5.07 7.97
CA GLU A 329 -12.83 6.08 8.56
C GLU A 329 -11.37 5.65 8.45
N VAL A 330 -10.51 6.60 8.14
CA VAL A 330 -9.06 6.41 8.09
C VAL A 330 -8.42 7.28 9.15
N PHE A 331 -7.49 6.70 9.89
CA PHE A 331 -6.73 7.35 10.95
C PHE A 331 -5.25 7.24 10.59
N LEU A 332 -4.53 8.36 10.67
CA LEU A 332 -3.10 8.47 10.44
C LEU A 332 -2.40 8.91 11.72
N PHE A 333 -1.20 8.40 11.94
CA PHE A 333 -0.36 8.70 13.10
C PHE A 333 1.12 8.43 12.78
N PRO A 334 2.07 9.09 13.46
CA PRO A 334 3.48 8.77 13.31
C PRO A 334 3.78 7.42 13.99
N VAL A 335 4.48 6.51 13.31
CA VAL A 335 4.91 5.24 13.95
C VAL A 335 5.89 5.51 15.09
N ASN A 336 6.73 6.54 14.95
CA ASN A 336 7.62 7.03 15.99
C ASN A 336 7.39 8.54 16.21
N PRO A 337 6.54 8.92 17.18
CA PRO A 337 6.21 10.32 17.44
C PRO A 337 7.43 11.18 17.78
N ALA A 338 8.37 10.65 18.56
CA ALA A 338 9.59 11.36 18.95
C ALA A 338 10.49 11.66 17.74
N ARG A 339 10.70 10.68 16.86
CA ARG A 339 11.47 10.87 15.62
C ARG A 339 10.77 11.87 14.69
N ALA A 340 9.45 11.73 14.50
CA ALA A 340 8.68 12.64 13.67
C ALA A 340 8.80 14.10 14.16
N LYS A 341 8.64 14.32 15.47
CA LYS A 341 8.85 15.65 16.06
C LYS A 341 10.23 16.21 15.77
N THR A 342 11.29 15.43 16.02
CA THR A 342 12.65 15.88 15.74
C THR A 342 12.84 16.27 14.28
N GLN A 343 12.32 15.47 13.34
CA GLN A 343 12.39 15.75 11.90
C GLN A 343 11.66 17.04 11.51
N PHE A 344 10.46 17.28 12.05
CA PHE A 344 9.72 18.50 11.75
C PHE A 344 10.25 19.74 12.48
N SER A 345 10.78 19.59 13.70
CA SER A 345 11.36 20.71 14.45
C SER A 345 12.74 21.12 13.94
N SER A 346 13.47 20.24 13.25
CA SER A 346 14.72 20.58 12.54
C SER A 346 14.48 21.12 11.12
N ALA A 347 13.23 21.18 10.65
CA ALA A 347 12.90 21.75 9.35
C ALA A 347 13.21 23.26 9.33
N GLY A 348 14.12 23.69 8.45
CA GLY A 348 14.55 25.09 8.33
C GLY A 348 15.73 25.54 9.20
N THR A 349 16.39 24.66 9.98
CA THR A 349 17.65 24.97 10.69
C THR A 349 18.90 24.91 9.80
N SER A 350 18.76 24.97 8.47
CA SER A 350 19.88 24.95 7.52
C SER A 350 20.80 26.17 7.74
N THR A 351 21.83 26.00 8.55
CA THR A 351 23.01 26.87 8.61
C THR A 351 23.84 26.57 7.37
N GLY A 352 23.86 27.51 6.42
CA GLY A 352 24.43 27.32 5.10
C GLY A 352 25.94 27.05 5.04
N SER A 353 26.32 26.34 3.99
CA SER A 353 27.54 26.45 3.18
C SER A 353 27.43 25.35 2.11
N GLY A 354 27.49 25.55 0.81
CA GLY A 354 27.74 26.68 -0.08
C GLY A 354 27.84 26.08 -1.49
N ASP A 355 27.44 26.86 -2.49
CA ASP A 355 27.66 26.71 -3.93
C ASP A 355 27.14 25.49 -4.70
N GLY A 356 26.33 25.83 -5.71
CA GLY A 356 25.96 24.92 -6.78
C GLY A 356 27.14 24.57 -7.66
N ALA A 357 27.25 23.30 -7.98
CA ALA A 357 27.77 22.81 -9.24
C ALA A 357 27.14 21.45 -9.51
N ALA A 358 26.58 21.29 -10.72
CA ALA A 358 26.18 20.00 -11.25
C ALA A 358 27.36 19.02 -11.20
N ALA A 359 27.14 17.83 -10.65
CA ALA A 359 28.07 16.72 -10.77
C ALA A 359 27.33 15.49 -11.30
N THR A 360 27.38 15.36 -12.61
CA THR A 360 27.16 14.13 -13.36
C THR A 360 28.06 13.00 -12.84
N THR A 361 27.46 11.85 -12.56
CA THR A 361 27.97 10.46 -12.66
C THR A 361 29.46 10.17 -12.38
N VAL A 362 29.73 9.19 -11.49
CA VAL A 362 30.23 7.83 -11.83
C VAL A 362 30.11 6.96 -10.58
N VAL A 363 29.44 5.81 -10.70
CA VAL A 363 29.43 4.72 -9.71
C VAL A 363 30.46 3.68 -10.15
N VAL A 364 31.37 3.29 -9.27
CA VAL A 364 32.00 1.97 -9.25
C VAL A 364 32.09 1.52 -7.78
N PRO A 365 31.73 0.26 -7.46
CA PRO A 365 31.50 -0.19 -6.10
C PRO A 365 32.77 -0.78 -5.47
N ASP A 366 32.96 -0.53 -4.17
CA ASP A 366 33.47 -1.48 -3.17
C ASP A 366 33.97 -0.69 -1.95
N SER A 367 33.16 -0.64 -0.90
CA SER A 367 33.66 -0.77 0.48
C SER A 367 32.49 -1.07 1.40
N GLU A 368 32.61 -2.16 2.14
CA GLU A 368 31.89 -2.39 3.39
C GLU A 368 32.12 -1.19 4.32
N ALA A 369 31.14 -0.30 4.41
CA ALA A 369 31.03 0.72 5.43
C ALA A 369 29.55 0.91 5.75
N SER A 370 29.12 0.17 6.77
CA SER A 370 28.03 0.52 7.67
C SER A 370 28.24 1.96 8.18
N ASP A 371 27.66 2.93 7.49
CA ASP A 371 27.23 4.25 7.98
C ASP A 371 26.83 5.11 6.77
N ALA A 372 25.66 4.80 6.18
CA ALA A 372 25.06 5.66 5.15
C ALA A 372 24.27 6.79 5.83
N PRO A 373 24.31 8.04 5.32
CA PRO A 373 23.53 9.14 5.88
C PRO A 373 22.05 8.77 5.87
N ALA A 374 21.36 9.06 6.98
CA ALA A 374 19.95 8.73 7.18
C ALA A 374 19.11 9.18 5.97
N VAL A 375 18.52 8.24 5.24
CA VAL A 375 17.62 8.58 4.15
C VAL A 375 16.41 9.32 4.74
N ASP A 376 16.17 10.53 4.24
CA ASP A 376 15.06 11.44 4.57
C ASP A 376 13.69 10.77 4.36
N MET A 377 13.27 9.98 5.34
CA MET A 377 11.98 9.27 5.33
C MET A 377 11.32 9.30 6.70
N MET A 378 9.99 9.24 6.68
CA MET A 378 9.14 9.15 7.86
C MET A 378 8.08 8.07 7.70
N ASP A 379 7.96 7.22 8.71
CA ASP A 379 6.93 6.18 8.79
C ASP A 379 5.66 6.72 9.43
N ILE A 380 4.55 6.58 8.70
CA ILE A 380 3.21 6.97 9.08
C ILE A 380 2.37 5.71 9.18
N GLY A 381 1.92 5.40 10.39
CA GLY A 381 0.99 4.32 10.64
C GLY A 381 -0.43 4.73 10.25
N PHE A 382 -1.23 3.73 9.89
CA PHE A 382 -2.65 3.93 9.65
C PHE A 382 -3.48 2.71 10.08
N PHE A 383 -4.75 2.97 10.35
CA PHE A 383 -5.77 1.93 10.39
C PHE A 383 -7.07 2.45 9.79
N THR A 384 -7.89 1.52 9.29
CA THR A 384 -9.22 1.82 8.77
C THR A 384 -10.30 1.19 9.62
N VAL A 385 -11.42 1.88 9.75
CA VAL A 385 -12.56 1.48 10.58
C VAL A 385 -13.82 1.45 9.74
N GLY A 386 -14.53 0.31 9.73
CA GLY A 386 -15.85 0.21 9.12
C GLY A 386 -16.93 0.82 10.01
N VAL A 387 -17.84 1.60 9.41
CA VAL A 387 -18.93 2.29 10.11
C VAL A 387 -20.29 1.76 9.63
N PRO A 388 -21.07 1.04 10.47
CA PRO A 388 -22.34 0.43 10.05
C PRO A 388 -23.53 1.37 9.86
N SER A 389 -23.64 2.48 10.59
CA SER A 389 -24.75 3.45 10.48
C SER A 389 -24.26 4.86 10.82
N LEU A 390 -24.86 5.87 10.20
CA LEU A 390 -24.63 7.30 10.51
C LEU A 390 -25.42 7.72 11.76
N ASP A 391 -26.61 7.16 11.97
CA ASP A 391 -27.50 7.50 13.08
C ASP A 391 -27.37 6.46 14.20
N GLY A 392 -26.77 6.86 15.32
CA GLY A 392 -26.87 6.12 16.59
C GLY A 392 -26.05 4.84 16.72
N ALA A 393 -25.13 4.52 15.80
CA ALA A 393 -24.22 3.39 15.98
C ALA A 393 -23.42 3.57 17.28
N SER A 394 -23.49 2.58 18.17
CA SER A 394 -22.62 2.57 19.34
C SER A 394 -21.17 2.54 18.85
N SER A 395 -20.23 3.18 19.56
CA SER A 395 -18.80 2.99 19.28
C SER A 395 -18.39 1.52 19.26
N LYS A 396 -19.19 0.65 19.89
CA LYS A 396 -19.06 -0.82 19.93
C LYS A 396 -19.32 -1.52 18.60
N ASP A 397 -20.02 -0.89 17.65
CA ASP A 397 -20.35 -1.50 16.35
C ASP A 397 -19.27 -1.25 15.29
N ARG A 398 -18.32 -0.37 15.60
CA ARG A 398 -17.15 -0.08 14.76
C ARG A 398 -16.11 -1.19 14.91
N PHE A 399 -15.41 -1.48 13.83
CA PHE A 399 -14.33 -2.48 13.85
C PHE A 399 -13.17 -2.06 12.96
N ILE A 400 -11.97 -2.49 13.33
CA ILE A 400 -10.76 -2.28 12.53
C ILE A 400 -10.80 -3.24 11.34
N ALA A 401 -10.79 -2.68 10.14
CA ALA A 401 -10.83 -3.43 8.90
C ALA A 401 -9.42 -3.69 8.36
N SER A 402 -8.53 -2.70 8.44
CA SER A 402 -7.13 -2.86 8.05
C SER A 402 -6.19 -2.03 8.92
N VAL A 403 -4.94 -2.45 8.96
CA VAL A 403 -3.82 -1.72 9.57
C VAL A 403 -2.67 -1.64 8.60
N GLY A 404 -1.80 -0.65 8.75
CA GLY A 404 -0.66 -0.52 7.86
C GLY A 404 0.33 0.56 8.26
N VAL A 405 1.39 0.62 7.47
CA VAL A 405 2.44 1.64 7.56
C VAL A 405 2.75 2.11 6.14
N MET A 406 2.81 3.42 5.96
CA MET A 406 3.33 4.04 4.74
C MET A 406 4.56 4.87 5.10
N THR A 407 5.54 4.91 4.21
CA THR A 407 6.76 5.69 4.39
C THR A 407 6.74 6.83 3.38
N ALA A 408 6.85 8.07 3.86
CA ALA A 408 6.90 9.27 3.05
C ALA A 408 8.32 9.86 3.06
N ALA A 409 8.77 10.36 1.91
CA ALA A 409 10.01 11.12 1.82
C ALA A 409 9.89 12.46 2.58
N THR A 410 10.95 12.84 3.28
CA THR A 410 11.05 14.09 4.06
C THR A 410 12.03 15.09 3.45
N CYS A 411 12.50 14.85 2.24
CA CYS A 411 13.52 15.64 1.54
C CYS A 411 13.17 17.12 1.29
N PHE A 412 11.93 17.55 1.58
CA PHE A 412 11.51 18.96 1.50
C PHE A 412 11.29 19.62 2.86
N LEU A 413 11.64 18.93 3.96
CA LEU A 413 11.70 19.55 5.28
C LEU A 413 12.96 20.41 5.45
N HIS A 414 14.02 20.15 4.68
CA HIS A 414 15.35 20.72 4.87
C HIS A 414 15.68 21.87 3.91
#